data_AF-A0A3D0M8S3-F1
#
_entry.id   AF-A0A3D0M8S3-F1
#
_cell.length_a   1.000
_cell.length_b   1.000
_cell.length_c   1.000
_cell.angle_alpha   90.00
_cell.angle_beta   90.00
_cell.angle_gamma   90.00
#
_symmetry.space_group_name_H-M   'P 1'
#
loop_
_entity.id
_entity.type
_entity.pdbx_description
1 polymer ?
#
loop_
_entity_poly.entity_id
_entity_poly.type
_entity_poly.pdbx_seq_one_letter_code
_entity_poly.pdbx_strand_id
1 'polypeptide(L)'
;MLKDITVGQYYRVDSVIHHLDPRTKIIGTFLFIIELFLVKNLIGFVVAGIMLAVVIHLAKIPFRYIVRGQKSIAFLLLFTMVLNIFMSSGDPLIKIGFLKITKQGLYTAVFMGLRLILLVVGASMMTLTTTPLNLTDGLEKLLRPLKKIHVPVHDIAMMMSIALRFIPILMDET
;
A
#
# COMPACT_ATOMS: atom_id res chain seq x y z
N MET A 1 13.06 -16.10 15.56
CA MET A 1 12.71 -16.27 14.12
C MET A 1 11.74 -15.21 13.58
N LEU A 2 11.41 -14.14 14.32
CA LEU A 2 10.54 -13.03 13.84
C LEU A 2 11.33 -11.81 13.29
N LYS A 3 12.65 -11.91 13.10
CA LYS A 3 13.50 -10.82 12.58
C LYS A 3 13.39 -10.59 11.06
N ASP A 4 12.66 -11.44 10.34
CA ASP A 4 12.62 -11.44 8.87
C ASP A 4 11.33 -10.92 8.23
N ILE A 5 10.36 -10.47 9.03
CA ILE A 5 9.18 -9.80 8.50
C ILE A 5 9.57 -8.34 8.19
N THR A 6 10.18 -8.14 7.02
CA THR A 6 10.49 -6.80 6.45
C THR A 6 9.25 -6.01 6.01
N VAL A 7 8.05 -6.56 6.23
CA VAL A 7 6.78 -5.91 5.89
C VAL A 7 6.39 -4.95 7.01
N GLY A 8 6.23 -3.67 6.69
CA GLY A 8 5.81 -2.63 7.66
C GLY A 8 6.94 -2.03 8.49
N GLN A 9 8.21 -2.22 8.10
CA GLN A 9 9.35 -1.64 8.81
C GLN A 9 9.74 -0.28 8.20
N TYR A 10 9.93 0.73 9.06
CA TYR A 10 10.45 2.02 8.63
C TYR A 10 11.89 1.89 8.10
N TYR A 11 12.13 2.34 6.87
CA TYR A 11 13.46 2.35 6.27
C TYR A 11 14.14 3.68 6.57
N ARG A 12 15.19 3.64 7.40
CA ARG A 12 15.91 4.84 7.85
C ARG A 12 16.81 5.38 6.73
N VAL A 13 16.31 6.34 5.95
CA VAL A 13 17.08 7.07 4.94
C VAL A 13 16.75 8.57 5.00
N ASP A 14 17.79 9.40 4.86
CA ASP A 14 17.62 10.84 4.70
C ASP A 14 17.16 11.17 3.28
N SER A 15 15.91 11.60 3.16
CA SER A 15 15.28 11.95 1.90
C SER A 15 14.21 13.03 2.09
N VAL A 16 13.96 13.82 1.04
CA VAL A 16 12.93 14.88 1.05
C VAL A 16 11.56 14.31 1.46
N ILE A 17 11.22 13.12 0.98
CA ILE A 17 9.97 12.44 1.34
C ILE A 17 9.97 12.10 2.83
N HIS A 18 11.08 11.65 3.42
CA HIS A 18 11.10 11.31 4.85
C HIS A 18 10.84 12.52 5.74
N HIS A 19 11.30 13.71 5.35
CA HIS A 19 11.09 14.97 6.08
C HIS A 19 9.70 15.59 5.89
N LEU A 20 8.90 15.14 4.92
CA LEU A 20 7.55 15.67 4.73
C LEU A 20 6.66 15.37 5.94
N ASP A 21 5.74 16.31 6.23
CA ASP A 21 4.71 16.15 7.24
C ASP A 21 3.93 14.84 7.03
N PRO A 22 3.75 14.01 8.08
CA PRO A 22 3.05 12.73 7.98
C PRO A 22 1.63 12.85 7.43
N ARG A 23 0.96 13.98 7.68
CA ARG A 23 -0.39 14.27 7.16
C ARG A 23 -0.43 14.28 5.64
N THR A 24 0.56 14.92 5.00
CA THR A 24 0.65 15.03 3.54
C THR A 24 0.87 13.66 2.92
N LYS A 25 1.66 12.80 3.58
CA LYS A 25 1.85 11.41 3.16
C LYS A 25 0.55 10.61 3.27
N ILE A 26 -0.14 10.68 4.42
CA ILE A 26 -1.41 9.98 4.64
C ILE A 26 -2.44 10.41 3.59
N ILE A 27 -2.67 11.72 3.44
CA ILE A 27 -3.62 12.26 2.46
C ILE A 27 -3.20 11.86 1.04
N GLY A 28 -1.92 11.99 0.69
CA GLY A 28 -1.40 11.62 -0.62
C GLY A 28 -1.60 10.13 -0.94
N THR A 29 -1.35 9.24 0.01
CA THR A 29 -1.60 7.81 -0.13
C THR A 29 -3.10 7.52 -0.27
N PHE A 30 -3.96 8.16 0.51
CA PHE A 30 -5.41 8.02 0.36
C PHE A 30 -5.91 8.49 -1.01
N LEU A 31 -5.44 9.66 -1.48
CA LEU A 31 -5.78 10.18 -2.80
C LEU A 31 -5.29 9.25 -3.92
N PHE A 32 -4.08 8.71 -3.79
CA PHE A 32 -3.53 7.74 -4.74
C PHE A 32 -4.36 6.45 -4.78
N ILE A 33 -4.80 5.93 -3.63
CA ILE A 33 -5.70 4.78 -3.58
C ILE A 33 -7.00 5.11 -4.32
N ILE A 34 -7.63 6.25 -4.02
CA ILE A 34 -8.85 6.70 -4.68
C ILE A 34 -8.65 6.78 -6.20
N GLU A 35 -7.58 7.44 -6.65
CA GLU A 35 -7.20 7.56 -8.06
C GLU A 35 -7.14 6.20 -8.77
N LEU A 36 -6.48 5.21 -8.18
CA LEU A 36 -6.36 3.87 -8.78
C LEU A 36 -7.70 3.17 -9.01
N PHE A 37 -8.73 3.47 -8.21
CA PHE A 37 -10.08 2.93 -8.39
C PHE A 37 -10.91 3.71 -9.41
N LEU A 38 -10.67 5.02 -9.54
CA LEU A 38 -11.32 5.87 -10.55
C LEU A 38 -10.78 5.62 -11.95
N VAL A 39 -9.49 5.32 -12.08
CA VAL A 39 -8.84 5.06 -13.36
C VAL A 39 -9.30 3.73 -13.95
N LYS A 40 -9.79 3.79 -15.20
CA LYS A 40 -10.17 2.63 -16.02
C LYS A 40 -9.30 2.45 -17.27
N ASN A 41 -8.50 3.46 -17.61
CA ASN A 41 -7.71 3.50 -18.85
C ASN A 41 -6.24 3.19 -18.58
N LEU A 42 -5.56 2.60 -19.56
CA LEU A 42 -4.13 2.26 -19.45
C LEU A 42 -3.26 3.50 -19.17
N ILE A 43 -3.58 4.63 -19.81
CA ILE A 43 -2.86 5.90 -19.65
C ILE A 43 -2.89 6.35 -18.18
N GLY A 44 -4.02 6.24 -17.50
CA GLY A 44 -4.12 6.64 -16.09
C GLY A 44 -3.25 5.78 -15.18
N PHE A 45 -3.16 4.47 -15.46
CA PHE A 45 -2.25 3.59 -14.71
C PHE A 45 -0.77 3.91 -14.98
N VAL A 46 -0.43 4.31 -16.20
CA VAL A 46 0.92 4.77 -16.54
C VAL A 46 1.26 6.06 -15.80
N VAL A 47 0.36 7.04 -15.76
CA VAL A 47 0.53 8.29 -15.01
C VAL A 47 0.71 8.00 -13.51
N ALA A 48 -0.15 7.17 -12.92
CA ALA A 48 -0.05 6.75 -11.53
C ALA A 48 1.28 6.03 -11.25
N GLY A 49 1.74 5.17 -12.17
CA GLY A 49 3.02 4.50 -12.08
C GLY A 49 4.21 5.46 -12.13
N ILE A 50 4.18 6.47 -13.00
CA ILE A 50 5.23 7.50 -13.07
C ILE A 50 5.26 8.33 -11.79
N MET A 51 4.11 8.78 -11.31
CA MET A 51 4.01 9.51 -10.05
C MET A 51 4.62 8.72 -8.89
N LEU A 52 4.27 7.43 -8.78
CA LEU A 52 4.82 6.55 -7.76
C LEU A 52 6.32 6.34 -7.92
N ALA A 53 6.82 6.19 -9.15
CA ALA A 53 8.25 6.06 -9.43
C ALA A 53 9.04 7.31 -9.01
N VAL A 54 8.49 8.52 -9.26
CA VAL A 54 9.08 9.78 -8.79
C VAL A 54 9.14 9.82 -7.27
N VAL A 55 8.07 9.43 -6.58
CA VAL A 55 8.05 9.37 -5.11
C VAL A 55 9.08 8.38 -4.57
N ILE A 56 9.19 7.18 -5.17
CA ILE A 56 10.20 6.17 -4.80
C ILE A 56 11.62 6.73 -4.98
N HIS A 57 11.87 7.41 -6.11
CA HIS A 57 13.18 7.99 -6.40
C HIS A 57 13.55 9.10 -5.40
N LEU A 58 12.61 10.01 -5.11
CA LEU A 58 12.79 11.06 -4.09
C LEU A 58 12.88 10.48 -2.67
N ALA A 59 12.29 9.32 -2.42
CA ALA A 59 12.42 8.59 -1.17
C ALA A 59 13.81 7.93 -1.01
N LYS A 60 14.59 7.81 -2.10
CA LYS A 60 15.89 7.13 -2.15
C LYS A 60 15.84 5.69 -1.61
N ILE A 61 14.71 5.01 -1.82
CA ILE A 61 14.52 3.63 -1.36
C ILE A 61 15.03 2.65 -2.43
N PRO A 62 15.90 1.68 -2.08
CA PRO A 62 16.38 0.70 -3.04
C PRO A 62 15.24 -0.22 -3.50
N PHE A 63 15.11 -0.40 -4.81
CA PHE A 63 14.05 -1.23 -5.43
C PHE A 63 13.97 -2.65 -4.84
N ARG A 64 15.12 -3.22 -4.44
CA ARG A 64 15.20 -4.55 -3.80
C ARG A 64 14.36 -4.65 -2.52
N TYR A 65 14.28 -3.58 -1.72
CA TYR A 65 13.46 -3.55 -0.49
C TYR A 65 11.97 -3.56 -0.82
N ILE A 66 11.55 -2.82 -1.85
CA ILE A 66 10.17 -2.77 -2.32
C ILE A 66 9.71 -4.13 -2.83
N VAL A 67 10.54 -4.80 -3.66
CA VAL A 67 10.22 -6.13 -4.21
C VAL A 67 10.18 -7.20 -3.11
N ARG A 68 11.01 -7.10 -2.06
CA ARG A 68 10.97 -8.02 -0.93
C ARG A 68 9.60 -7.97 -0.22
N GLY A 69 9.04 -6.78 -0.03
CA GLY A 69 7.69 -6.61 0.52
C GLY A 69 6.60 -7.21 -0.37
N GLN A 70 6.74 -7.05 -1.69
CA GLN A 70 5.80 -7.63 -2.65
C GLN A 70 5.85 -9.16 -2.71
N LYS A 71 6.99 -9.79 -2.40
CA LYS A 71 7.13 -11.26 -2.45
C LYS A 71 6.09 -11.98 -1.58
N SER A 72 5.75 -11.43 -0.41
CA SER A 72 4.74 -12.01 0.48
C SER A 72 3.33 -11.98 -0.12
N ILE A 73 3.02 -10.97 -0.94
CA ILE A 73 1.70 -10.78 -1.56
C ILE A 73 1.68 -11.32 -3.00
N ALA A 74 2.84 -11.61 -3.59
CA ALA A 74 2.98 -12.09 -4.97
C ALA A 74 2.18 -13.36 -5.24
N PHE A 75 2.09 -14.28 -4.27
CA PHE A 75 1.24 -15.47 -4.39
C PHE A 75 -0.24 -15.10 -4.57
N LEU A 76 -0.73 -14.16 -3.76
CA LEU A 76 -2.11 -13.66 -3.86
C LEU A 76 -2.35 -12.90 -5.17
N LEU A 77 -1.37 -12.10 -5.64
CA LEU A 77 -1.45 -11.40 -6.93
C LEU A 77 -1.52 -12.38 -8.11
N LEU A 78 -0.65 -13.38 -8.13
CA LEU A 78 -0.66 -14.42 -9.16
C LEU A 78 -1.98 -15.19 -9.14
N PHE A 79 -2.43 -15.60 -7.95
CA PHE A 79 -3.69 -16.31 -7.78
C PHE A 79 -4.88 -15.49 -8.29
N THR A 80 -4.97 -14.21 -7.93
CA THR A 80 -6.05 -13.34 -8.38
C THR A 80 -6.00 -13.07 -9.89
N MET A 81 -4.81 -12.86 -10.48
CA MET A 81 -4.68 -12.74 -11.95
C MET A 81 -5.15 -14.02 -12.65
N VAL A 82 -4.71 -15.19 -12.19
CA VAL A 82 -5.11 -16.49 -12.77
C VAL A 82 -6.62 -16.69 -12.68
N LEU A 83 -7.23 -16.40 -11.52
CA LEU A 83 -8.68 -16.46 -11.37
C LEU A 83 -9.39 -15.50 -12.32
N ASN A 84 -8.89 -14.27 -12.50
CA ASN A 84 -9.51 -13.32 -13.42
C ASN A 84 -9.43 -13.77 -14.88
N ILE A 85 -8.37 -14.46 -15.30
CA ILE A 85 -8.26 -15.01 -16.67
C ILE A 85 -9.31 -16.09 -16.93
N PHE A 86 -9.55 -16.98 -15.97
CA PHE A 86 -10.41 -18.15 -16.15
C PHE A 86 -11.88 -17.91 -15.77
N MET A 87 -12.13 -17.01 -14.82
CA MET A 87 -13.46 -16.80 -14.23
C MET A 87 -14.19 -15.57 -14.80
N SER A 88 -13.53 -14.79 -15.65
CA SER A 88 -14.18 -13.67 -16.35
C SER A 88 -15.00 -14.14 -17.55
N SER A 89 -16.29 -13.82 -17.52
CA SER A 89 -17.22 -14.01 -18.63
C SER A 89 -16.83 -13.15 -19.83
N GLY A 90 -16.76 -13.75 -21.02
CA GLY A 90 -16.31 -13.04 -22.21
C GLY A 90 -16.13 -13.93 -23.45
N ASP A 91 -15.64 -13.33 -24.53
CA ASP A 91 -15.36 -14.02 -25.79
C ASP A 91 -14.16 -14.96 -25.63
N PRO A 92 -14.33 -16.28 -25.79
CA PRO A 92 -13.27 -17.25 -25.62
C PRO A 92 -12.26 -17.17 -26.76
N LEU A 93 -11.00 -16.86 -26.45
CA LEU A 93 -9.86 -16.93 -27.37
C LEU A 93 -9.39 -18.37 -27.55
N ILE A 94 -9.23 -19.07 -26.42
CA ILE A 94 -8.71 -20.43 -26.36
C ILE A 94 -9.59 -21.19 -25.36
N LYS A 95 -10.15 -22.32 -25.80
CA LYS A 95 -10.81 -23.29 -24.92
C LYS A 95 -9.91 -24.50 -24.78
N ILE A 96 -9.47 -24.80 -23.57
CA ILE A 96 -8.80 -26.05 -23.23
C ILE A 96 -9.68 -26.72 -22.17
N GLY A 97 -10.62 -27.58 -22.60
CA GLY A 97 -11.56 -28.27 -21.71
C GLY A 97 -12.51 -27.33 -20.96
N PHE A 98 -12.59 -27.45 -19.62
CA PHE A 98 -13.39 -26.58 -18.74
C PHE A 98 -12.81 -25.16 -18.60
N LEU A 99 -11.51 -24.99 -18.91
CA LEU A 99 -10.81 -23.72 -18.81
C LEU A 99 -10.96 -22.95 -20.11
N LYS A 100 -11.63 -21.79 -20.04
CA LYS A 100 -11.78 -20.86 -21.15
C LYS A 100 -10.98 -19.61 -20.85
N ILE A 101 -10.04 -19.28 -21.72
CA ILE A 101 -9.30 -18.02 -21.66
C ILE A 101 -10.09 -17.02 -22.51
N THR A 102 -10.64 -15.98 -21.89
CA THR A 102 -11.43 -14.96 -22.58
C THR A 102 -10.61 -13.70 -22.82
N LYS A 103 -10.93 -12.95 -23.89
CA LYS A 103 -10.32 -11.62 -24.14
C LYS A 103 -10.56 -10.72 -22.93
N GLN A 104 -11.81 -10.61 -22.48
CA GLN A 104 -12.13 -9.82 -21.29
C GLN A 104 -11.36 -10.31 -20.05
N GLY A 105 -11.20 -11.61 -19.84
CA GLY A 105 -10.46 -12.14 -18.69
C GLY A 105 -8.99 -11.77 -18.68
N LEU A 106 -8.33 -11.80 -19.84
CA LEU A 106 -6.96 -11.32 -19.95
C LEU A 106 -6.85 -9.82 -19.67
N TYR A 107 -7.75 -9.02 -20.24
CA TYR A 107 -7.80 -7.58 -19.95
C TYR A 107 -8.02 -7.34 -18.44
N THR A 108 -9.07 -7.90 -17.85
CA THR A 108 -9.36 -7.74 -16.42
C THR A 108 -8.21 -8.18 -15.54
N ALA A 109 -7.57 -9.32 -15.84
CA ALA A 109 -6.41 -9.80 -15.07
C ALA A 109 -5.22 -8.84 -15.12
N VAL A 110 -4.89 -8.31 -16.30
CA VAL A 110 -3.79 -7.35 -16.46
C VAL A 110 -4.10 -6.04 -15.72
N PHE A 111 -5.28 -5.46 -15.95
CA PHE A 111 -5.66 -4.19 -15.33
C PHE A 111 -5.83 -4.31 -13.81
N MET A 112 -6.45 -5.37 -13.32
CA MET A 112 -6.61 -5.61 -11.89
C MET A 112 -5.28 -5.93 -11.22
N GLY A 113 -4.43 -6.73 -11.87
CA GLY A 113 -3.11 -7.02 -11.35
C GLY A 113 -2.20 -5.80 -11.30
N LEU A 114 -2.22 -4.95 -12.33
CA LEU A 114 -1.52 -3.67 -12.33
C LEU A 114 -2.02 -2.76 -11.20
N ARG A 115 -3.34 -2.66 -11.02
CA ARG A 115 -3.96 -1.91 -9.91
C ARG A 115 -3.47 -2.41 -8.57
N LEU A 116 -3.49 -3.72 -8.34
CA LEU A 116 -3.07 -4.31 -7.06
C LEU A 116 -1.58 -4.10 -6.79
N ILE A 117 -0.72 -4.25 -7.80
CA ILE A 117 0.72 -3.98 -7.67
C ILE A 117 0.95 -2.52 -7.26
N LEU A 118 0.34 -1.57 -7.98
CA LEU A 118 0.49 -0.14 -7.67
C LEU A 118 -0.05 0.20 -6.28
N LEU A 119 -1.20 -0.37 -5.90
CA LEU A 119 -1.81 -0.17 -4.59
C LEU A 119 -0.89 -0.68 -3.47
N VAL A 120 -0.38 -1.90 -3.61
CA VAL A 120 0.52 -2.51 -2.61
C VAL A 120 1.82 -1.72 -2.49
N VAL A 121 2.42 -1.29 -3.61
CA VAL A 121 3.65 -0.48 -3.58
C VAL A 121 3.39 0.89 -2.97
N GLY A 122 2.30 1.57 -3.35
CA GLY A 122 1.92 2.86 -2.78
C GLY A 122 1.67 2.80 -1.27
N ALA A 123 0.97 1.78 -0.79
CA ALA A 123 0.75 1.55 0.64
C ALA A 123 2.06 1.18 1.37
N SER A 124 2.91 0.38 0.74
CA SER A 124 4.23 0.04 1.29
C SER A 124 5.12 1.27 1.41
N MET A 125 5.06 2.19 0.46
CA MET A 125 5.82 3.45 0.52
C MET A 125 5.49 4.28 1.77
N MET A 126 4.21 4.35 2.16
CA MET A 126 3.80 5.05 3.38
C MET A 126 4.41 4.42 4.63
N THR A 127 4.40 3.09 4.73
CA THR A 127 4.94 2.36 5.90
C THR A 127 6.48 2.33 5.93
N LEU A 128 7.14 2.37 4.76
CA LEU A 128 8.59 2.46 4.67
C LEU A 128 9.10 3.88 4.99
N THR A 129 8.36 4.93 4.64
CA THR A 129 8.82 6.33 4.77
C THR A 129 8.31 7.07 6.01
N THR A 130 7.47 6.43 6.83
CA THR A 130 6.87 7.03 8.03
C THR A 130 6.99 6.09 9.21
N THR A 131 7.52 6.58 10.34
CA THR A 131 7.57 5.79 11.57
C THR A 131 6.16 5.56 12.13
N PRO A 132 5.91 4.46 12.84
CA PRO A 132 4.61 4.20 13.47
C PRO A 132 4.14 5.34 14.39
N LEU A 133 5.07 5.96 15.13
CA LEU A 133 4.78 7.12 15.97
C LEU A 133 4.31 8.32 15.15
N ASN A 134 5.06 8.69 14.10
CA ASN A 134 4.70 9.81 13.23
C ASN A 134 3.39 9.56 12.46
N LEU A 135 3.09 8.30 12.14
CA LEU A 135 1.85 7.89 11.52
C LEU A 135 0.67 8.10 12.47
N THR A 136 0.78 7.66 13.73
CA THR A 136 -0.23 7.90 14.77
C THR A 136 -0.44 9.39 15.01
N ASP A 137 0.64 10.17 15.16
CA ASP A 137 0.54 11.62 15.36
C ASP A 137 -0.10 12.32 14.15
N GLY A 138 0.25 11.88 12.94
CA GLY A 138 -0.35 12.36 11.70
C GLY A 138 -1.84 12.08 11.65
N LEU A 139 -2.25 10.87 12.02
CA LEU A 139 -3.63 10.44 12.07
C LEU A 139 -4.44 11.19 13.13
N GLU A 140 -3.91 11.36 14.35
CA GLU A 140 -4.54 12.20 15.39
C GLU A 140 -4.87 13.58 14.84
N LYS A 141 -3.86 14.20 14.23
CA LYS A 141 -3.99 15.54 13.70
C LYS A 141 -5.04 15.64 12.58
N LEU A 142 -5.19 14.60 11.75
CA LEU A 142 -6.23 14.51 10.72
C LEU A 142 -7.63 14.24 11.30
N LEU A 143 -7.70 13.57 12.46
CA LEU A 143 -8.95 13.27 13.16
C LEU A 143 -9.45 14.41 14.06
N ARG A 144 -8.62 15.41 14.36
CA ARG A 144 -9.02 16.63 15.10
C ARG A 144 -10.37 17.26 14.70
N PRO A 145 -10.75 17.39 13.41
CA PRO A 145 -12.08 17.90 13.05
C PRO A 145 -13.23 17.06 13.62
N LEU A 146 -13.06 15.75 13.82
CA LEU A 146 -14.07 14.87 14.42
C LEU A 146 -14.27 15.15 15.92
N LYS A 147 -13.40 15.93 16.56
CA LYS A 147 -13.62 16.42 17.94
C LYS A 147 -14.93 17.21 18.05
N LYS A 148 -15.38 17.85 16.97
CA LYS A 148 -16.69 18.54 16.93
C LYS A 148 -17.88 17.58 17.09
N ILE A 149 -17.68 16.29 16.82
CA ILE A 149 -18.67 15.22 16.97
C ILE A 149 -18.41 14.45 18.29
N HIS A 150 -17.76 15.08 19.27
CA HIS A 150 -17.47 14.51 20.60
C HIS A 150 -16.59 13.24 20.58
N VAL A 151 -15.81 13.02 19.52
CA VAL A 151 -14.82 11.92 19.49
C VAL A 151 -13.59 12.29 20.34
N PRO A 152 -13.15 11.44 21.30
CA PRO A 152 -12.00 11.70 22.17
C PRO A 152 -10.66 11.41 21.45
N VAL A 153 -10.36 12.19 20.42
CA VAL A 153 -9.18 11.96 19.55
C VAL A 153 -7.86 12.06 20.33
N HIS A 154 -7.78 12.95 21.33
CA HIS A 154 -6.57 13.14 22.14
C HIS A 154 -6.27 11.91 23.01
N ASP A 155 -7.28 11.35 23.65
CA ASP A 155 -7.13 10.20 24.55
C ASP A 155 -6.73 8.96 23.77
N ILE A 156 -7.33 8.75 22.59
CA ILE A 156 -6.95 7.67 21.66
C ILE A 156 -5.48 7.80 21.25
N ALA A 157 -5.03 9.01 20.91
CA ALA A 157 -3.63 9.23 20.54
C ALA A 157 -2.66 8.97 21.71
N MET A 158 -3.02 9.38 22.92
CA MET A 158 -2.24 9.09 24.13
C MET A 158 -2.11 7.58 24.35
N MET A 159 -3.23 6.85 24.31
CA MET A 159 -3.24 5.38 24.49
C MET A 159 -2.38 4.68 23.42
N MET A 160 -2.49 5.10 22.16
CA MET A 160 -1.70 4.54 21.06
C MET A 160 -0.21 4.84 21.19
N SER A 161 0.17 6.05 21.61
CA SER A 161 1.57 6.43 21.83
C SER A 161 2.21 5.62 22.96
N ILE A 162 1.47 5.44 24.07
CA ILE A 162 1.87 4.58 25.18
C ILE A 162 2.06 3.13 24.69
N ALA A 163 1.06 2.58 23.99
CA ALA A 163 1.12 1.22 23.47
C ALA A 163 2.33 1.00 22.55
N LEU A 164 2.56 1.90 21.58
CA LEU A 164 3.70 1.81 20.66
C LEU A 164 5.05 1.87 21.38
N ARG A 165 5.16 2.60 22.50
CA ARG A 165 6.38 2.65 23.32
C ARG A 165 6.60 1.40 24.16
N PHE A 166 5.52 0.73 24.59
CA PHE A 166 5.61 -0.51 25.37
C PHE A 166 5.84 -1.77 24.52
N ILE A 167 5.49 -1.77 23.22
CA ILE A 167 5.73 -2.93 22.34
C ILE A 167 7.20 -3.40 22.35
N PRO A 168 8.21 -2.53 22.13
CA PRO A 168 9.61 -2.98 22.17
C PRO A 168 10.01 -3.53 23.54
N ILE A 169 9.54 -2.91 24.62
CA ILE A 169 9.85 -3.32 26.00
C ILE A 169 9.33 -4.73 26.26
N LEU A 170 8.08 -5.01 25.89
CA LEU A 170 7.48 -6.33 26.07
C LEU A 170 8.15 -7.41 25.20
N MET A 171 8.69 -7.04 24.04
CA MET A 171 9.45 -7.96 23.19
C MET A 171 10.84 -8.30 23.72
N ASP A 172 11.44 -7.44 24.54
CA ASP A 172 12.75 -7.69 25.17
C ASP A 172 12.62 -8.57 26.43
N GLU A 173 11.44 -8.58 27.08
CA GLU A 173 11.14 -9.37 28.29
C GLU A 173 10.64 -10.80 28.00
N THR A 174 10.35 -11.16 26.75
CA THR A 174 9.90 -12.51 26.32
C THR A 174 10.86 -13.15 25.33
#